data_AF-A0ABD5Z1Q9-F1
#
_entry.id   AF-A0ABD5Z1Q9-F1
#
_cell.length_a   1.000
_cell.length_b   1.000
_cell.length_c   1.000
_cell.angle_alpha   90.00
_cell.angle_beta   90.00
_cell.angle_gamma   90.00
#
_symmetry.space_group_name_H-M   'P 1'
#
loop_
_entity.id
_entity.type
_entity.pdbx_description
1 polymer ?
#
loop_
_entity_poly.entity_id
_entity_poly.type
_entity_poly.pdbx_seq_one_letter_code
_entity_poly.pdbx_strand_id
1 'polypeptide(L)'
;MRRLHRERTRLNDRLSALRRDGRAHTDEFVHIQSEYERVNNKIRHKREQLTHDVANQVLALALLYDVDAIVHEDLRSLSPPSDEGTLSWELSSWARRDIIENIKYRAECAGIGVERVYPEGTSRSCPRCGSAGHTCKSPDHH
;
A
#
# COMPACT_ATOMS: atom_id res chain seq x y z
N MET A 1 -4.30 -10.49 0.00
CA MET A 1 -5.24 -9.35 0.14
C MET A 1 -6.40 -9.37 -0.87
N ARG A 2 -6.18 -9.74 -2.14
CA ARG A 2 -7.22 -9.75 -3.21
C ARG A 2 -8.52 -10.48 -2.87
N ARG A 3 -8.47 -11.65 -2.22
CA ARG A 3 -9.68 -12.39 -1.78
C ARG A 3 -10.55 -11.56 -0.84
N LEU A 4 -9.96 -10.99 0.22
CA LEU A 4 -10.67 -10.15 1.19
C LEU A 4 -11.25 -8.90 0.53
N HIS A 5 -10.54 -8.33 -0.45
CA HIS A 5 -11.05 -7.21 -1.21
C HIS A 5 -12.29 -7.57 -2.03
N ARG A 6 -12.28 -8.69 -2.76
CA ARG A 6 -13.44 -9.19 -3.50
C ARG A 6 -14.63 -9.45 -2.58
N GLU A 7 -14.37 -10.08 -1.43
CA GLU A 7 -15.39 -10.35 -0.40
C GLU A 7 -16.00 -9.05 0.14
N ARG A 8 -15.16 -8.07 0.51
CA ARG A 8 -15.59 -6.73 0.95
C ARG A 8 -16.44 -6.03 -0.12
N THR A 9 -16.02 -6.05 -1.39
CA THR A 9 -16.76 -5.44 -2.50
C THR A 9 -18.13 -6.10 -2.66
N ARG A 10 -18.19 -7.44 -2.68
CA ARG A 10 -19.46 -8.18 -2.74
C ARG A 10 -20.41 -7.83 -1.60
N LEU A 11 -19.90 -7.73 -0.37
CA LEU A 11 -20.70 -7.34 0.80
C LEU A 11 -21.22 -5.90 0.67
N ASN A 12 -20.37 -4.97 0.20
CA ASN A 12 -20.75 -3.58 -0.05
C ASN A 12 -21.82 -3.45 -1.14
N ASP A 13 -21.73 -4.25 -2.21
CA ASP A 13 -22.73 -4.28 -3.28
C ASP A 13 -24.08 -4.78 -2.74
N ARG A 14 -24.07 -5.81 -1.88
CA ARG A 14 -25.27 -6.32 -1.20
C ARG A 14 -25.88 -5.29 -0.26
N LEU A 15 -25.07 -4.60 0.55
CA LEU A 15 -25.53 -3.48 1.39
C LEU A 15 -26.15 -2.36 0.55
N SER A 16 -25.55 -2.04 -0.60
CA SER A 16 -26.07 -1.02 -1.52
C SER A 16 -27.41 -1.44 -2.13
N ALA A 17 -27.58 -2.71 -2.50
CA ALA A 17 -28.85 -3.24 -2.96
C ALA A 17 -29.93 -3.14 -1.87
N LEU A 18 -29.65 -3.62 -0.65
CA LEU A 18 -30.60 -3.55 0.47
C LEU A 18 -31.01 -2.10 0.81
N ARG A 19 -30.10 -1.14 0.69
CA ARG A 19 -30.43 0.30 0.85
C ARG A 19 -31.37 0.79 -0.24
N ARG A 20 -31.12 0.45 -1.50
CA ARG A 20 -31.99 0.82 -2.64
C ARG A 20 -33.40 0.25 -2.49
N ASP A 21 -33.49 -0.97 -1.96
CA ASP A 21 -34.78 -1.66 -1.75
C ASP A 21 -35.52 -1.18 -0.49
N GLY A 22 -34.98 -0.21 0.27
CA GLY A 22 -35.58 0.28 1.52
C GLY A 22 -35.47 -0.70 2.70
N ARG A 23 -34.65 -1.75 2.58
CA ARG A 23 -34.51 -2.86 3.55
C ARG A 23 -33.37 -2.65 4.57
N ALA A 24 -32.93 -1.40 4.76
CA ALA A 24 -31.83 -1.06 5.67
C ALA A 24 -32.14 -1.32 7.16
N HIS A 25 -33.41 -1.46 7.52
CA HIS A 25 -33.86 -1.73 8.89
C HIS A 25 -33.93 -3.23 9.23
N THR A 26 -33.64 -4.12 8.28
CA THR A 26 -33.82 -5.56 8.44
C THR A 26 -32.65 -6.22 9.17
N ASP A 27 -32.90 -7.35 9.85
CA ASP A 27 -31.85 -8.18 10.45
C ASP A 27 -30.82 -8.66 9.41
N GLU A 28 -31.27 -8.89 8.17
CA GLU A 28 -30.38 -9.19 7.04
C GLU A 28 -29.37 -8.06 6.83
N PHE A 29 -29.82 -6.80 6.83
CA PHE A 29 -28.91 -5.66 6.67
C PHE A 29 -27.88 -5.59 7.80
N VAL A 30 -28.32 -5.73 9.05
CA VAL A 30 -27.44 -5.73 10.22
C VAL A 30 -26.41 -6.85 10.13
N HIS A 31 -26.83 -8.06 9.75
CA HIS A 31 -25.92 -9.20 9.58
C HIS A 31 -24.87 -8.93 8.50
N ILE A 32 -25.29 -8.48 7.30
CA ILE A 32 -24.36 -8.18 6.21
C ILE A 32 -23.42 -7.02 6.56
N GLN A 33 -23.91 -6.03 7.32
CA GLN A 33 -23.08 -4.93 7.80
C GLN A 33 -21.99 -5.43 8.75
N SER A 34 -22.35 -6.31 9.71
CA SER A 34 -21.38 -6.90 10.63
C SER A 34 -20.30 -7.72 9.90
N GLU A 35 -20.68 -8.49 8.87
CA GLU A 35 -19.72 -9.21 8.02
C GLU A 35 -18.82 -8.27 7.22
N TYR A 36 -19.38 -7.18 6.68
CA TYR A 36 -18.60 -6.14 6.00
C TYR A 36 -17.55 -5.53 6.95
N GLU A 37 -17.95 -5.17 8.17
CA GLU A 37 -17.07 -4.61 9.19
C GLU A 37 -15.99 -5.61 9.62
N ARG A 38 -16.34 -6.88 9.80
CA ARG A 38 -15.40 -7.97 10.11
C ARG A 38 -14.30 -8.09 9.03
N VAL A 39 -14.71 -8.12 7.76
CA VAL A 39 -13.76 -8.19 6.64
C VAL A 39 -12.93 -6.92 6.54
N ASN A 40 -13.53 -5.74 6.74
CA ASN A 40 -12.81 -4.46 6.71
C ASN A 40 -11.78 -4.35 7.84
N ASN A 41 -12.15 -4.76 9.05
CA ASN A 41 -11.23 -4.87 10.18
C ASN A 41 -10.08 -5.82 9.85
N LYS A 42 -10.35 -7.00 9.30
CA LYS A 42 -9.30 -7.95 8.91
C LYS A 42 -8.34 -7.37 7.85
N ILE A 43 -8.85 -6.59 6.89
CA ILE A 43 -8.02 -5.88 5.91
C ILE A 43 -7.13 -4.85 6.62
N ARG A 44 -7.69 -4.05 7.55
CA ARG A 44 -6.93 -3.05 8.32
C ARG A 44 -5.78 -3.67 9.10
N HIS A 45 -6.04 -4.71 9.89
CA HIS A 45 -5.00 -5.38 10.70
C HIS A 45 -3.89 -5.98 9.83
N LYS A 46 -4.25 -6.56 8.66
CA LYS A 46 -3.24 -7.08 7.73
C LYS A 46 -2.37 -6.00 7.12
N ARG A 47 -2.93 -4.81 6.86
CA ARG A 47 -2.14 -3.67 6.36
C ARG A 47 -1.20 -3.15 7.43
N GLU A 48 -1.69 -2.97 8.65
CA GLU A 48 -0.90 -2.55 9.80
C GLU A 48 0.26 -3.51 10.07
N GLN A 49 0.00 -4.82 10.08
CA GLN A 49 1.04 -5.83 10.21
C GLN A 49 2.08 -5.72 9.09
N LEU A 50 1.66 -5.63 7.84
CA LEU A 50 2.58 -5.49 6.70
C LEU A 50 3.44 -4.23 6.81
N THR A 51 2.84 -3.10 7.22
CA THR A 51 3.55 -1.85 7.44
C THR A 51 4.65 -2.01 8.49
N HIS A 52 4.35 -2.64 9.62
CA HIS A 52 5.35 -2.90 10.66
C HIS A 52 6.42 -3.89 10.21
N ASP A 53 6.05 -4.95 9.49
CA ASP A 53 6.98 -5.96 8.98
C ASP A 53 7.98 -5.33 7.99
N VAL A 54 7.50 -4.53 7.03
CA VAL A 54 8.35 -3.82 6.07
C VAL A 54 9.30 -2.85 6.79
N ALA A 55 8.78 -2.03 7.70
CA ALA A 55 9.62 -1.09 8.43
C ALA A 55 10.67 -1.79 9.33
N ASN A 56 10.35 -2.97 9.88
CA ASN A 56 11.30 -3.78 10.64
C ASN A 56 12.40 -4.35 9.73
N GLN A 57 12.04 -4.83 8.54
CA GLN A 57 13.00 -5.33 7.56
C GLN A 57 13.95 -4.25 7.08
N VAL A 58 13.43 -3.05 6.77
CA VAL A 58 14.27 -1.91 6.36
C VAL A 58 15.25 -1.53 7.47
N LEU A 59 14.78 -1.43 8.73
CA LEU A 59 15.66 -1.16 9.87
C LEU A 59 16.71 -2.25 10.06
N ALA A 60 16.32 -3.52 9.97
CA ALA A 60 17.23 -4.65 10.12
C ALA A 60 18.35 -4.62 9.08
N LEU A 61 18.03 -4.27 7.82
CA LEU A 61 19.03 -4.09 6.77
C LEU A 61 19.95 -2.89 7.07
N ALA A 62 19.39 -1.76 7.49
CA ALA A 62 20.18 -0.57 7.83
C ALA A 62 21.19 -0.85 8.94
N LEU A 63 20.78 -1.59 9.98
CA LEU A 63 21.67 -2.02 11.06
C LEU A 63 22.70 -3.06 10.60
N LEU A 64 22.29 -4.02 9.77
CA LEU A 64 23.18 -5.06 9.25
C LEU A 64 24.33 -4.48 8.42
N TYR A 65 24.03 -3.47 7.61
CA TYR A 65 25.00 -2.82 6.73
C TYR A 65 25.67 -1.58 7.35
N ASP A 66 25.37 -1.26 8.62
CA ASP A 66 25.93 -0.13 9.36
C ASP A 66 25.86 1.19 8.57
N VAL A 67 24.67 1.54 8.10
CA VAL A 67 24.46 2.76 7.29
C VAL A 67 24.12 3.97 8.16
N ASP A 68 24.62 5.13 7.76
CA ASP A 68 24.30 6.40 8.43
C ASP A 68 22.88 6.90 8.14
N ALA A 69 22.33 6.54 6.98
CA ALA A 69 21.04 7.05 6.50
C ALA A 69 20.27 6.09 5.59
N ILE A 70 18.94 6.18 5.67
CA ILE A 70 17.97 5.56 4.77
C ILE A 70 17.38 6.64 3.87
N VAL A 71 17.56 6.50 2.56
CA VAL A 71 17.03 7.44 1.57
C VAL A 71 15.84 6.80 0.84
N HIS A 72 14.74 7.54 0.71
CA HIS A 72 13.57 7.08 -0.03
C HIS A 72 12.96 8.17 -0.92
N GLU A 73 12.22 7.76 -1.93
CA GLU A 73 11.52 8.66 -2.84
C GLU A 73 10.33 9.37 -2.18
N ASP A 74 10.11 10.63 -2.55
CA ASP A 74 8.92 11.39 -2.19
C ASP A 74 7.75 11.09 -3.13
N LEU A 75 7.02 10.01 -2.82
CA LEU A 75 5.87 9.57 -3.58
C LEU A 75 4.55 10.23 -3.14
N ARG A 76 4.58 11.38 -2.46
CA ARG A 76 3.36 12.08 -2.03
C ARG A 76 2.48 12.55 -3.20
N SER A 77 3.09 12.80 -4.37
CA SER A 77 2.39 13.21 -5.60
C SER A 77 1.91 12.03 -6.46
N LEU A 78 2.21 10.78 -6.08
CA LEU A 78 1.83 9.61 -6.87
C LEU A 78 0.35 9.27 -6.67
N SER A 79 -0.47 9.66 -7.65
CA SER A 79 -1.88 9.29 -7.72
C SER A 79 -2.08 7.96 -8.42
N PRO A 80 -3.02 7.10 -7.95
CA PRO A 80 -3.45 5.92 -8.69
C PRO A 80 -4.05 6.32 -10.05
N PRO A 81 -3.85 5.54 -11.12
CA PRO A 81 -4.54 5.77 -12.38
C PRO A 81 -6.06 5.60 -12.20
N SER A 82 -6.85 6.42 -12.89
CA SER A 82 -8.32 6.40 -12.82
C SER A 82 -8.93 5.19 -13.54
N ASP A 83 -8.28 4.71 -14.58
CA ASP A 83 -8.92 3.81 -15.57
C ASP A 83 -8.64 2.32 -15.30
N GLU A 84 -7.76 2.03 -14.33
CA GLU A 84 -7.37 0.66 -13.98
C GLU A 84 -7.88 0.26 -12.61
N GLY A 85 -9.18 0.00 -12.46
CA GLY A 85 -9.84 -0.17 -11.15
C GLY A 85 -9.14 -1.10 -10.15
N THR A 86 -8.50 -2.19 -10.61
CA THR A 86 -7.72 -3.08 -9.72
C THR A 86 -6.39 -2.45 -9.30
N LEU A 87 -5.62 -1.91 -10.25
CA LEU A 87 -4.32 -1.27 -10.00
C LEU A 87 -4.48 0.01 -9.18
N SER A 88 -5.52 0.79 -9.50
CA SER A 88 -5.97 1.96 -8.77
C SER A 88 -6.24 1.64 -7.30
N TRP A 89 -6.96 0.54 -7.05
CA TRP A 89 -7.20 0.07 -5.68
C TRP A 89 -5.91 -0.42 -5.01
N GLU A 90 -5.07 -1.20 -5.69
CA GLU A 90 -3.81 -1.69 -5.11
C GLU A 90 -2.91 -0.51 -4.70
N LEU A 91 -2.76 0.51 -5.54
CA LEU A 91 -1.97 1.72 -5.26
C LEU A 91 -2.62 2.60 -4.18
N SER A 92 -3.95 2.75 -4.19
CA SER A 92 -4.70 3.48 -3.14
C SER A 92 -4.69 2.75 -1.80
N SER A 93 -4.59 1.42 -1.84
CA SER A 93 -4.54 0.56 -0.66
C SER A 93 -3.19 0.54 0.03
N TRP A 94 -2.16 1.06 -0.64
CA TRP A 94 -0.79 1.04 -0.16
C TRP A 94 -0.61 2.04 0.97
N ALA A 95 -0.18 1.56 2.13
CA ALA A 95 0.06 2.37 3.33
C ALA A 95 1.42 3.11 3.26
N ARG A 96 1.66 3.89 2.18
CA ARG A 96 3.00 4.46 1.88
C ARG A 96 3.45 5.37 3.02
N ARG A 97 2.55 6.26 3.44
CA ARG A 97 2.79 7.17 4.55
C ARG A 97 3.11 6.39 5.82
N ASP A 98 2.29 5.41 6.17
CA ASP A 98 2.46 4.66 7.42
C ASP A 98 3.77 3.88 7.45
N ILE A 99 4.22 3.32 6.30
CA ILE A 99 5.52 2.67 6.18
C ILE A 99 6.65 3.65 6.45
N ILE A 100 6.65 4.82 5.79
CA ILE A 100 7.68 5.82 5.97
C ILE A 100 7.71 6.36 7.40
N GLU A 101 6.56 6.63 8.01
CA GLU A 101 6.50 7.07 9.41
C GLU A 101 7.02 6.00 10.37
N ASN A 102 6.68 4.72 10.14
CA ASN A 102 7.22 3.62 10.94
C ASN A 102 8.73 3.45 10.78
N ILE A 103 9.26 3.59 9.57
CA ILE A 103 10.71 3.56 9.31
C ILE A 103 11.37 4.72 10.05
N LYS A 104 10.85 5.95 9.86
CA LYS A 104 11.41 7.17 10.44
C LYS A 104 11.49 7.08 11.96
N TYR A 105 10.39 6.76 12.62
CA TYR A 105 10.35 6.60 14.08
C TYR A 105 11.41 5.61 14.57
N ARG A 106 11.52 4.44 13.93
CA ARG A 106 12.46 3.39 14.36
C ARG A 106 13.91 3.72 14.06
N ALA A 107 14.18 4.32 12.90
CA ALA A 107 15.50 4.78 12.51
C ALA A 107 16.01 5.88 13.45
N GLU A 108 15.14 6.84 13.83
CA GLU A 108 15.45 7.86 14.82
C GLU A 108 15.85 7.24 16.18
N CYS A 109 15.13 6.22 16.65
CA CYS A 109 15.51 5.48 17.86
C CYS A 109 16.86 4.76 17.75
N ALA A 110 17.28 4.40 16.54
CA ALA A 110 18.56 3.74 16.26
C ALA A 110 19.69 4.72 15.89
N GLY A 111 19.42 6.03 15.86
CA GLY A 111 20.40 7.04 15.44
C GLY A 111 20.69 7.08 13.94
N ILE A 112 19.81 6.52 13.11
CA ILE A 112 19.94 6.45 11.65
C ILE A 112 19.12 7.59 11.02
N GLY A 113 19.74 8.35 10.10
CA GLY A 113 19.07 9.43 9.36
C GLY A 113 18.01 8.89 8.39
N VAL A 114 16.95 9.67 8.13
CA VAL A 114 15.96 9.35 7.09
C VAL A 114 15.72 10.54 6.19
N GLU A 115 16.01 10.37 4.90
CA GLU A 115 15.95 11.43 3.90
C GLU A 115 14.98 11.12 2.76
N ARG A 116 14.43 12.19 2.19
CA ARG A 116 13.51 12.16 1.06
C ARG A 116 14.16 12.78 -0.18
N VAL A 117 14.06 12.09 -1.30
CA VAL A 117 14.52 12.58 -2.60
C VAL A 117 13.38 12.72 -3.58
N TYR A 118 13.51 13.67 -4.51
CA TYR A 118 12.52 13.89 -5.55
C TYR A 118 12.55 12.73 -6.56
N PRO A 119 11.41 12.10 -6.90
CA PRO A 119 11.36 10.84 -7.65
C PRO A 119 11.56 10.98 -9.17
N GLU A 120 11.73 12.19 -9.71
CA GLU A 120 11.80 12.37 -11.16
C GLU A 120 13.09 11.77 -11.75
N GLY A 121 12.95 10.83 -12.69
CA GLY A 121 14.08 10.24 -13.41
C GLY A 121 14.85 9.14 -12.66
N THR A 122 14.54 8.86 -11.40
CA THR A 122 15.19 7.81 -10.59
C THR A 122 14.99 6.40 -11.15
N SER A 123 13.81 6.14 -11.73
CA SER A 123 13.44 4.85 -12.33
C SER A 123 13.84 4.72 -13.81
N ARG A 124 14.34 5.79 -14.43
CA ARG A 124 14.62 5.85 -15.87
C ARG A 124 16.08 6.16 -16.19
N SER A 125 16.96 6.13 -15.21
CA SER A 125 18.39 6.36 -15.40
C SER A 125 19.21 5.22 -14.79
N CYS A 126 20.30 4.86 -15.44
CA CYS A 126 21.22 3.85 -14.92
C CYS A 126 22.02 4.45 -13.74
N PRO A 127 21.97 3.86 -12.53
CA PRO A 127 22.72 4.39 -11.39
C PRO A 127 24.24 4.26 -11.55
N ARG A 128 24.72 3.46 -12.52
CA ARG A 128 26.15 3.28 -12.80
C ARG A 128 26.72 4.27 -13.82
N CYS A 129 25.94 4.62 -14.86
CA CYS A 129 26.45 5.42 -15.99
C CYS A 129 25.59 6.63 -16.36
N GLY A 130 24.44 6.85 -15.71
CA GLY A 130 23.55 7.99 -15.96
C GLY A 130 22.77 7.94 -17.26
N SER A 131 22.98 6.94 -18.12
CA SER A 131 22.25 6.79 -19.38
C SER A 131 20.77 6.53 -19.13
N ALA A 132 19.91 7.04 -20.03
CA ALA A 132 18.48 6.79 -19.97
C ALA A 132 18.17 5.30 -20.17
N GLY A 133 17.31 4.75 -19.31
CA GLY A 133 16.75 3.41 -19.43
C GLY A 133 15.66 3.38 -20.49
N HIS A 134 15.53 2.24 -21.17
CA HIS A 134 14.46 1.97 -22.12
C HIS A 134 13.61 0.81 -21.61
N THR A 135 12.29 1.00 -21.57
CA THR A 135 11.37 -0.08 -21.20
C THR A 135 11.38 -1.13 -22.30
N CYS A 136 11.77 -2.35 -21.97
CA CYS A 136 11.66 -3.50 -22.85
C CYS A 136 10.55 -4.42 -22.35
N LYS A 137 9.88 -5.13 -23.27
CA LYS A 137 9.00 -6.23 -22.87
C LYS A 137 9.86 -7.32 -22.24
N SER A 138 9.40 -7.87 -21.12
CA SER A 138 10.01 -9.08 -20.56
C SER A 138 10.04 -10.16 -21.64
N PRO A 139 11.12 -10.96 -21.77
CA PRO A 139 11.21 -12.03 -22.77
C PRO A 139 10.01 -12.99 -22.74
N ASP A 140 9.40 -13.18 -21.56
CA ASP A 140 8.29 -14.12 -21.33
C ASP A 140 6.90 -13.45 -21.39
N HIS A 141 6.82 -12.20 -21.86
CA HIS A 141 5.55 -11.50 -22.03
C HIS A 141 4.95 -11.84 -23.41
N HIS A 142 4.20 -12.95 -23.49
CA HIS A 142 3.32 -13.27 -24.61
C HIS A 142 2.10 -12.34 -24.65
#